data_AF-A0A357D3C4-F1
#
_entry.id   AF-A0A357D3C4-F1
#
_cell.length_a   1.000
_cell.length_b   1.000
_cell.length_c   1.000
_cell.angle_alpha   90.00
_cell.angle_beta   90.00
_cell.angle_gamma   90.00
#
_symmetry.space_group_name_H-M   'P 1'
#
loop_
_entity.id
_entity.type
_entity.pdbx_description
1 polymer ?
#
loop_
_entity_poly.entity_id
_entity_poly.type
_entity_poly.pdbx_seq_one_letter_code
_entity_poly.pdbx_strand_id
1 'polypeptide(L)'
;MVLSKQLTGRQKCAVILISIGSELSSRILKFFREDEIEDLTLEIASMRRIEPEVKEEVLNEFYEICLAQNYISVGGIDYAKEMLEKALGPSKAQ
;
A
#
# COMPACT_ATOMS: atom_id res chain seq x y z
N MET A 1 19.10 8.44 16.61
CA MET A 1 17.66 8.61 16.91
C MET A 1 16.99 8.93 15.59
N VAL A 2 16.51 7.91 14.87
CA VAL A 2 15.79 8.12 13.61
C VAL A 2 14.42 8.64 14.00
N LEU A 3 14.08 9.86 13.59
CA LEU A 3 12.71 10.34 13.63
C LEU A 3 11.91 9.37 12.77
N SER A 4 11.24 8.40 13.40
CA SER A 4 10.14 7.66 12.81
C SER A 4 9.13 8.70 12.37
N LYS A 5 9.25 9.20 11.14
CA LYS A 5 8.30 10.16 10.58
C LYS A 5 6.97 9.42 10.54
N GLN A 6 6.12 9.65 11.52
CA GLN A 6 4.74 9.23 11.46
C GLN A 6 4.11 9.98 10.29
N LEU A 7 4.13 9.34 9.12
CA LEU A 7 3.50 9.86 7.92
C LEU A 7 2.01 10.01 8.21
N THR A 8 1.44 11.12 7.78
CA THR A 8 -0.02 11.29 7.79
C THR A 8 -0.66 10.29 6.82
N GLY A 9 -1.96 10.00 6.99
CA GLY A 9 -2.67 9.13 6.04
C GLY A 9 -2.58 9.62 4.60
N ARG A 10 -2.60 10.95 4.40
CA ARG A 10 -2.40 11.59 3.09
C ARG A 10 -1.01 11.31 2.52
N GLN A 11 0.02 11.42 3.35
CA GLN A 11 1.40 11.10 2.95
C GLN A 11 1.56 9.62 2.60
N LYS A 12 0.98 8.71 3.39
CA LYS A 12 0.98 7.27 3.07
C LYS A 12 0.28 7.00 1.74
N CYS A 13 -0.85 7.64 1.48
CA CYS A 13 -1.56 7.54 0.21
C CYS A 13 -0.71 8.02 -0.97
N ALA A 14 -0.05 9.17 -0.84
CA ALA A 14 0.88 9.68 -1.85
C ALA A 14 2.03 8.68 -2.13
N VAL A 15 2.63 8.10 -1.10
CA VAL A 15 3.68 7.07 -1.24
C VAL A 15 3.16 5.84 -2.00
N ILE A 16 1.95 5.37 -1.71
CA ILE A 16 1.33 4.23 -2.41
C ILE A 16 1.11 4.56 -3.89
N LEU A 17 0.50 5.72 -4.19
CA LEU A 17 0.21 6.16 -5.56
C LEU A 17 1.49 6.32 -6.40
N ILE A 18 2.56 6.87 -5.82
CA ILE A 18 3.86 6.96 -6.49
C ILE A 18 4.43 5.55 -6.74
N SER A 19 4.26 4.64 -5.80
CA SER A 19 4.81 3.28 -5.86
C SER A 19 4.20 2.40 -6.94
N ILE A 20 2.90 2.58 -7.23
CA ILE A 20 2.18 1.82 -8.26
C ILE A 20 2.25 2.46 -9.67
N GLY A 21 2.80 3.68 -9.75
CA GLY A 21 2.96 4.42 -11.00
C GLY A 21 1.72 5.19 -11.46
N SER A 22 1.92 6.13 -12.38
CA SER A 22 0.91 7.09 -12.82
C SER A 22 -0.31 6.46 -13.48
N GLU A 23 -0.12 5.39 -14.26
CA GLU A 23 -1.21 4.70 -14.97
C GLU A 23 -2.24 4.12 -14.00
N LEU A 24 -1.80 3.34 -13.01
CA LEU A 24 -2.69 2.75 -12.01
C LEU A 24 -3.26 3.82 -11.07
N SER A 25 -2.44 4.78 -10.65
CA SER A 25 -2.86 5.89 -9.81
C SER A 25 -3.97 6.72 -10.47
N SER A 26 -3.89 7.00 -11.77
CA SER A 26 -4.92 7.74 -12.50
C SER A 26 -6.28 7.04 -12.46
N ARG A 27 -6.30 5.70 -12.42
CA ARG A 27 -7.54 4.91 -12.33
C ARG A 27 -8.12 4.97 -10.92
N ILE A 28 -7.27 4.99 -9.90
CA ILE A 28 -7.67 5.11 -8.49
C ILE A 28 -8.21 6.51 -8.19
N LEU A 29 -7.54 7.55 -8.67
CA LEU A 29 -7.95 8.95 -8.44
C LEU A 29 -9.35 9.27 -9.00
N LYS A 30 -9.86 8.51 -9.97
CA LYS A 30 -11.24 8.64 -10.47
C LYS A 30 -12.33 8.38 -9.42
N PHE A 31 -11.98 7.74 -8.30
CA PHE A 31 -12.89 7.47 -7.20
C PHE A 31 -12.85 8.54 -6.09
N PHE A 32 -12.01 9.56 -6.23
CA PHE A 32 -11.82 10.63 -5.26
C PHE A 32 -12.63 11.87 -5.68
N ARG A 33 -12.97 12.72 -4.71
CA ARG A 33 -13.54 14.03 -5.00
C ARG A 33 -12.45 15.00 -5.50
N GLU A 34 -12.85 16.06 -6.21
CA GLU A 34 -11.91 17.04 -6.78
C GLU A 34 -10.99 17.67 -5.73
N ASP A 35 -11.53 18.02 -4.56
CA ASP A 35 -10.77 18.56 -3.41
C ASP A 35 -9.71 17.57 -2.89
N GLU A 36 -10.05 16.28 -2.86
CA GLU A 36 -9.13 15.23 -2.41
C GLU A 36 -8.02 14.98 -3.44
N ILE A 37 -8.34 15.08 -4.73
CA ILE A 37 -7.35 14.96 -5.81
C ILE A 37 -6.36 16.13 -5.75
N GLU A 38 -6.84 17.36 -5.57
CA GLU A 38 -5.98 18.54 -5.44
C GLU A 38 -5.04 18.38 -4.24
N ASP A 39 -5.57 18.04 -3.06
CA ASP A 39 -4.79 17.81 -1.85
C ASP A 39 -3.72 16.72 -2.02
N LEU A 40 -4.07 15.61 -2.68
CA LEU A 40 -3.14 14.49 -2.91
C LEU A 40 -2.07 14.84 -3.94
N THR A 41 -2.43 15.54 -5.01
CA THR A 41 -1.47 15.95 -6.05
C THR A 41 -0.47 16.98 -5.52
N LEU A 42 -0.90 17.91 -4.67
CA LEU A 42 -0.02 18.82 -3.94
C LEU A 42 0.94 18.06 -3.01
N GLU A 43 0.45 17.06 -2.27
CA GLU A 43 1.30 16.25 -1.40
C GLU A 43 2.35 15.48 -2.24
N ILE A 44 1.93 14.81 -3.32
CA ILE A 44 2.83 14.10 -4.25
C ILE A 44 3.91 15.04 -4.82
N ALA A 45 3.53 16.25 -5.24
CA ALA A 45 4.47 17.23 -5.76
C ALA A 45 5.48 17.72 -4.70
N SER A 46 5.10 17.73 -3.43
CA SER A 46 5.97 18.11 -2.31
C SER A 46 7.00 17.02 -1.95
N MET A 47 6.74 15.75 -2.32
CA MET A 47 7.61 14.62 -2.05
C MET A 47 8.80 14.56 -3.01
N ARG A 48 9.90 15.19 -2.64
CA ARG A 48 11.15 15.22 -3.45
C ARG A 48 11.85 13.86 -3.55
N ARG A 49 11.85 13.12 -2.45
CA ARG A 49 12.51 11.81 -2.32
C ARG A 49 11.84 11.04 -1.20
N ILE A 50 11.54 9.78 -1.47
CA ILE A 50 11.05 8.82 -0.49
C ILE A 50 12.19 7.84 -0.25
N GLU A 51 12.64 7.71 0.99
CA GLU A 51 13.66 6.72 1.32
C GLU A 51 13.07 5.30 1.12
N PRO A 52 13.85 4.35 0.58
CA PRO A 52 13.37 2.99 0.30
C PRO A 52 12.71 2.32 1.51
N GLU A 53 13.25 2.53 2.71
CA GLU A 53 12.74 1.95 3.96
C GLU A 53 11.34 2.49 4.28
N VAL A 54 11.10 3.79 4.07
CA VAL A 54 9.79 4.41 4.30
C VAL A 54 8.76 3.88 3.29
N LYS A 55 9.18 3.70 2.03
CA LYS A 55 8.32 3.11 1.01
C LYS A 55 7.92 1.68 1.39
N GLU A 56 8.88 0.87 1.83
CA GLU A 56 8.64 -0.52 2.24
C GLU A 56 7.70 -0.60 3.46
N GLU A 57 7.92 0.23 4.48
CA GLU A 57 7.05 0.30 5.67
C GLU A 57 5.59 0.62 5.29
N VAL A 58 5.37 1.63 4.44
CA VAL A 58 4.03 2.03 4.01
C VAL A 58 3.33 0.94 3.19
N LEU A 59 4.06 0.28 2.29
CA LEU A 59 3.50 -0.79 1.47
C LEU A 59 3.15 -2.03 2.30
N ASN A 60 3.98 -2.37 3.29
CA ASN A 60 3.70 -3.46 4.21
C ASN A 60 2.46 -3.16 5.07
N GLU A 61 2.35 -1.95 5.62
CA GLU A 61 1.16 -1.53 6.36
C GLU A 61 -0.11 -1.60 5.50
N PHE A 62 -0.04 -1.10 4.26
CA PHE A 62 -1.16 -1.17 3.33
C PHE A 62 -1.57 -2.62 3.01
N TYR A 63 -0.59 -3.50 2.80
CA TYR A 63 -0.83 -4.91 2.55
C TYR A 63 -1.50 -5.61 3.75
N GLU A 64 -1.04 -5.37 4.97
CA GLU A 64 -1.67 -5.91 6.19
C GLU A 64 -3.12 -5.44 6.35
N ILE A 65 -3.41 -4.17 6.02
CA ILE A 65 -4.80 -3.65 6.02
C ILE A 65 -5.64 -4.38 4.97
N CYS A 66 -5.13 -4.57 3.74
CA CYS A 66 -5.82 -5.31 2.69
C CYS A 66 -6.05 -6.77 3.09
N LEU A 67 -5.07 -7.42 3.73
CA LEU A 67 -5.24 -8.76 4.27
C LEU A 67 -6.35 -8.77 5.31
N ALA A 68 -6.30 -7.92 6.33
CA ALA A 68 -7.31 -7.87 7.38
C ALA A 68 -8.73 -7.68 6.82
N GLN A 69 -8.90 -6.86 5.77
CA GLN A 69 -10.18 -6.71 5.07
C GLN A 69 -10.59 -7.98 4.30
N ASN A 70 -9.64 -8.66 3.65
CA ASN A 70 -9.89 -9.92 2.96
C ASN A 70 -10.18 -11.08 3.91
N TYR A 71 -9.55 -11.14 5.09
CA TYR A 71 -9.80 -12.17 6.11
C TYR A 71 -11.20 -12.14 6.72
N ILE A 72 -11.86 -10.98 6.71
CA ILE A 72 -13.27 -10.90 7.08
C ILE A 72 -14.14 -11.66 6.04
N SER A 73 -13.62 -11.87 4.83
CA SER A 73 -14.30 -12.59 3.73
C SER A 73 -13.68 -13.95 3.36
N VAL A 74 -12.48 -14.27 3.85
CA VAL A 74 -11.69 -15.45 3.46
C VAL A 74 -11.26 -16.18 4.72
N GLY A 75 -11.81 -17.39 4.96
CA GLY A 75 -11.55 -18.17 6.17
C GLY A 75 -10.07 -18.51 6.39
N GLY A 76 -9.68 -18.85 7.62
CA GLY A 76 -8.27 -19.02 8.01
C GLY A 76 -7.46 -20.09 7.26
N ILE A 77 -8.12 -21.00 6.52
CA ILE A 77 -7.47 -22.04 5.72
C ILE A 77 -6.85 -21.44 4.45
N ASP A 78 -7.56 -20.55 3.76
CA ASP A 78 -7.10 -19.97 2.49
C ASP A 78 -5.92 -19.03 2.73
N TYR A 79 -5.93 -18.30 3.84
CA TYR A 79 -4.75 -17.52 4.24
C TYR A 79 -3.53 -18.37 4.58
N ALA A 80 -3.73 -19.46 5.34
CA ALA A 80 -2.62 -20.36 5.67
C ALA A 80 -1.98 -20.91 4.39
N LYS A 81 -2.79 -21.18 3.36
CA LYS A 81 -2.34 -21.63 2.05
C LYS A 81 -1.58 -20.55 1.29
N GLU A 82 -2.10 -19.33 1.22
CA GLU A 82 -1.42 -18.21 0.54
C GLU A 82 -0.08 -17.85 1.20
N MET A 83 -0.05 -17.86 2.54
CA MET A 83 1.16 -17.65 3.32
C MET A 83 2.20 -18.76 3.09
N LEU A 84 1.76 -20.02 3.02
CA LEU A 84 2.61 -21.16 2.66
C LEU A 84 3.16 -21.05 1.24
N GLU A 85 2.35 -20.65 0.26
CA GLU A 85 2.76 -20.48 -1.13
C GLU A 85 3.78 -19.34 -1.30
N LYS A 86 3.60 -18.22 -0.59
CA LYS A 86 4.55 -17.10 -0.57
C LYS A 86 5.88 -17.45 0.10
N ALA A 87 5.85 -18.26 1.16
CA ALA A 87 7.05 -18.65 1.89
C ALA A 87 7.86 -19.77 1.22
N LEU A 88 7.21 -20.68 0.50
CA LEU A 88 7.83 -21.90 -0.04
C LEU A 88 7.94 -21.93 -1.57
N GLY A 89 7.34 -20.96 -2.27
CA GLY A 89 7.20 -20.95 -3.72
C GLY A 89 6.13 -21.94 -4.22
N PRO A 90 5.73 -21.88 -5.51
CA PRO A 90 4.59 -22.61 -6.07
C PRO A 90 4.78 -24.14 -6.18
N SER A 91 5.63 -24.75 -5.36
CA SER A 91 5.89 -26.20 -5.36
C SER A 91 5.85 -26.73 -3.93
N LYS A 92 4.62 -27.04 -3.46
CA LYS A 92 4.26 -28.21 -2.63
C LYS A 92 2.83 -28.09 -2.05
N ALA A 93 1.86 -27.69 -2.87
CA ALA A 93 0.44 -27.76 -2.53
C ALA A 93 -0.27 -28.90 -3.29
N GLN A 94 0.41 -30.03 -3.44
CA GLN A 94 -0.17 -31.31 -3.88
C GLN A 94 0.10 -32.38 -2.84
#